data_AF-S9PBH8-F1
#
_entry.id   AF-S9PBH8-F1
#
_cell.length_a   1.000
_cell.length_b   1.000
_cell.length_c   1.000
_cell.angle_alpha   90.00
_cell.angle_beta   90.00
_cell.angle_gamma   90.00
#
_symmetry.space_group_name_H-M   'P 1'
#
loop_
_entity.id
_entity.type
_entity.pdbx_description
1 polymer ?
#
loop_
_entity_poly.entity_id
_entity_poly.type
_entity_poly.pdbx_seq_one_letter_code
_entity_poly.pdbx_strand_id
1 'polypeptide(L)'
;MEHVESMHVPVMEAEDEAGVVRWIRELGGPVAKLVEQLPPETQRAWEEEVARECQPHRTEGKVLLGGVTWLVVAKRQLLLDTHA
;
A
#
# COMPACT_ATOMS: atom_id res chain seq x y z
N MET A 1 15.68 19.29 9.33
CA MET A 1 14.80 18.16 9.70
C MET A 1 15.04 17.92 11.18
N GLU A 2 14.04 18.13 12.05
CA GLU A 2 14.27 18.06 13.51
C GLU A 2 13.93 16.67 14.08
N HIS A 3 13.07 15.88 13.44
CA HIS A 3 12.72 14.53 13.91
C HIS A 3 12.16 13.63 12.80
N VAL A 4 12.51 12.34 12.85
CA VAL A 4 11.96 11.28 11.98
C VAL A 4 11.58 10.11 12.86
N GLU A 5 10.32 9.69 12.78
CA GLU A 5 9.80 8.49 13.43
C GLU A 5 9.41 7.47 12.35
N SER A 6 9.76 6.21 12.56
CA SER A 6 9.41 5.11 11.67
C SER A 6 8.48 4.13 12.36
N MET A 7 7.37 3.79 11.71
CA MET A 7 6.45 2.77 12.18
C MET A 7 6.08 1.80 11.07
N HIS A 8 5.94 0.53 11.44
CA HIS A 8 5.31 -0.47 10.59
C HIS A 8 3.80 -0.31 10.72
N VAL A 9 3.20 0.24 9.67
CA VAL A 9 1.74 0.35 9.54
C VAL A 9 1.34 -0.49 8.33
N PRO A 10 0.35 -1.38 8.46
CA PRO A 10 -0.19 -2.06 7.29
C PRO A 10 -0.76 -1.03 6.32
N VAL A 11 -0.31 -1.09 5.07
CA VAL A 11 -0.86 -0.29 3.97
C VAL A 11 -2.28 -0.76 3.66
N MET A 12 -2.53 -2.05 3.83
CA MET A 12 -3.84 -2.67 3.71
C MET A 12 -3.95 -3.86 4.65
N GLU A 13 -5.18 -4.05 5.13
CA GLU A 13 -5.62 -5.21 5.88
C GLU A 13 -6.84 -5.82 5.20
N ALA A 14 -6.85 -7.14 5.04
CA ALA A 14 -7.98 -7.90 4.50
C ALA A 14 -8.23 -9.16 5.33
N GLU A 15 -9.51 -9.55 5.45
CA GLU A 15 -9.91 -10.80 6.10
C GLU A 15 -9.38 -12.03 5.33
N ASP A 16 -9.28 -11.90 4.01
CA ASP A 16 -8.84 -12.96 3.11
C ASP A 16 -8.13 -12.44 1.86
N GLU A 17 -7.61 -13.37 1.07
CA GLU A 17 -6.91 -13.10 -0.18
C GLU A 17 -7.82 -12.41 -1.21
N ALA A 18 -9.13 -12.70 -1.19
CA ALA A 18 -10.08 -12.04 -2.07
C ALA A 18 -10.20 -10.54 -1.75
N GLY A 19 -10.07 -10.16 -0.47
CA GLY A 19 -9.96 -8.76 -0.06
C GLY A 19 -8.74 -8.06 -0.64
N VAL A 20 -7.61 -8.76 -0.78
CA VAL A 20 -6.41 -8.21 -1.42
C VAL A 20 -6.65 -7.94 -2.91
N VAL A 21 -7.26 -8.89 -3.62
CA VAL A 21 -7.59 -8.73 -5.04
C VAL A 21 -8.54 -7.55 -5.26
N ARG A 22 -9.58 -7.41 -4.42
CA ARG A 22 -10.49 -6.25 -4.45
C ARG A 22 -9.74 -4.94 -4.24
N TRP A 23 -8.87 -4.89 -3.22
CA TRP A 23 -8.07 -3.70 -2.94
C TRP A 23 -7.17 -3.32 -4.12
N ILE A 24 -6.52 -4.29 -4.79
CA ILE A 24 -5.69 -3.99 -5.96
C ILE A 24 -6.54 -3.44 -7.11
N ARG A 25 -7.74 -3.98 -7.36
CA ARG A 25 -8.63 -3.47 -8.41
C ARG A 25 -9.11 -2.05 -8.13
N GLU A 26 -9.44 -1.73 -6.88
CA GLU A 26 -10.00 -0.43 -6.51
C GLU A 26 -8.93 0.65 -6.32
N LEU A 27 -7.76 0.28 -5.78
CA LEU A 27 -6.76 1.21 -5.26
C LEU A 27 -5.34 0.95 -5.78
N GLY A 28 -5.10 -0.14 -6.51
CA GLY A 28 -3.77 -0.52 -7.04
C GLY A 28 -3.27 0.38 -8.19
N GLY A 29 -4.04 1.39 -8.59
CA GLY A 29 -3.63 2.44 -9.52
C GLY A 29 -3.11 1.88 -10.85
N PRO A 30 -1.81 2.02 -11.18
CA PRO A 30 -1.24 1.46 -12.40
C PRO A 30 -1.40 -0.06 -12.53
N VAL A 31 -1.34 -0.80 -11.42
CA VAL A 31 -1.46 -2.26 -11.45
C VAL A 31 -2.86 -2.67 -11.88
N ALA A 32 -3.90 -2.05 -11.32
CA ALA A 32 -5.30 -2.28 -11.71
C ALA A 32 -5.49 -2.08 -13.23
N LYS A 33 -4.98 -0.96 -13.75
CA LYS A 33 -5.07 -0.61 -15.18
C LYS A 33 -4.35 -1.59 -16.10
N LEU A 34 -3.25 -2.20 -15.65
CA LEU A 34 -2.55 -3.22 -16.43
C LEU A 34 -3.37 -4.51 -16.48
N VAL A 35 -3.95 -4.92 -15.36
CA VAL A 35 -4.80 -6.12 -15.30
C VAL A 35 -6.05 -5.95 -16.16
N GLU A 36 -6.68 -4.77 -16.14
CA GLU A 36 -7.85 -4.47 -16.98
C GLU A 36 -7.60 -4.61 -18.48
N GLN A 37 -6.35 -4.47 -18.94
CA GLN A 37 -5.97 -4.62 -20.35
C GLN A 37 -5.74 -6.08 -20.76
N LEU A 38 -5.68 -7.01 -19.81
CA LEU A 38 -5.47 -8.42 -20.08
C LEU A 38 -6.79 -9.10 -20.52
N PRO A 39 -6.71 -10.20 -21.29
CA PRO A 39 -7.88 -11.02 -21.58
C PRO A 39 -8.56 -11.55 -20.30
N PRO A 40 -9.89 -11.74 -20.27
CA PRO A 40 -10.62 -12.12 -19.05
C PRO A 40 -10.13 -13.42 -18.38
N GLU A 41 -9.69 -14.41 -19.16
CA GLU A 41 -9.07 -15.63 -18.65
C GLU A 41 -7.73 -15.36 -17.97
N THR A 42 -6.94 -14.42 -18.51
CA THR A 42 -5.65 -14.03 -17.94
C THR A 42 -5.86 -13.21 -16.66
N GLN A 43 -6.88 -12.35 -16.64
CA GLN A 43 -7.26 -11.63 -15.42
C GLN A 43 -7.59 -12.60 -14.28
N ARG A 44 -8.41 -13.62 -14.54
CA ARG A 44 -8.77 -14.63 -13.53
C ARG A 44 -7.56 -15.42 -13.03
N ALA A 45 -6.70 -15.86 -13.95
CA ALA A 45 -5.47 -16.56 -13.57
C ALA A 45 -4.56 -15.68 -12.70
N TRP A 46 -4.47 -14.39 -13.03
CA TRP A 46 -3.72 -13.42 -12.22
C TRP A 46 -4.33 -13.24 -10.83
N GLU A 47 -5.67 -13.18 -10.70
CA GLU A 47 -6.34 -13.06 -9.40
C GLU A 47 -6.08 -14.29 -8.51
N GLU A 48 -6.14 -15.49 -9.10
CA GLU A 48 -5.84 -16.74 -8.40
C GLU A 48 -4.38 -16.79 -7.93
N GLU A 49 -3.46 -16.29 -8.75
CA GLU A 49 -2.04 -16.23 -8.43
C GLU A 49 -1.76 -15.22 -7.31
N VAL A 50 -2.33 -14.01 -7.38
CA VAL A 50 -2.26 -13.02 -6.29
C VAL A 50 -2.78 -13.62 -4.99
N ALA A 51 -3.92 -14.32 -5.05
CA ALA A 51 -4.46 -14.94 -3.85
C ALA A 51 -3.52 -16.00 -3.29
N ARG A 52 -2.99 -16.89 -4.14
CA ARG A 52 -2.01 -17.91 -3.73
C ARG A 52 -0.77 -17.31 -3.08
N GLU A 53 -0.23 -16.24 -3.65
CA GLU A 53 0.95 -15.55 -3.10
C GLU A 53 0.66 -14.86 -1.75
N CYS A 54 -0.60 -14.53 -1.45
CA CYS A 54 -0.98 -13.92 -0.16
C CYS A 54 -1.05 -14.94 1.00
N GLN A 55 -1.28 -16.22 0.70
CA GLN A 55 -1.49 -17.25 1.73
C GLN A 55 -0.32 -17.37 2.74
N PRO A 56 0.96 -17.34 2.32
CA PRO A 56 2.09 -17.43 3.25
C PRO A 56 2.25 -16.19 4.15
N HIS A 57 1.62 -15.07 3.80
CA HIS A 57 1.75 -13.79 4.49
C HIS A 57 0.61 -13.50 5.48
N ARG A 58 -0.25 -14.50 5.73
CA ARG A 58 -1.30 -14.36 6.75
C ARG A 58 -0.70 -14.21 8.14
N THR A 59 -1.18 -13.19 8.85
CA THR A 59 -0.82 -12.91 10.24
C THR A 59 -2.10 -12.81 11.05
N GLU A 60 -2.21 -13.60 12.12
CA GLU A 60 -3.38 -13.60 13.02
C GLU A 60 -4.73 -13.78 12.30
N GLY A 61 -4.75 -14.59 11.23
CA GLY A 61 -5.95 -14.89 10.46
C GLY A 61 -6.30 -13.85 9.39
N LYS A 62 -5.55 -12.75 9.27
CA LYS A 62 -5.74 -11.72 8.25
C LYS A 62 -4.58 -11.70 7.25
N VAL A 63 -4.79 -11.11 6.09
CA VAL A 63 -3.71 -10.76 5.17
C VAL A 63 -3.34 -9.28 5.41
N LEU A 64 -2.09 -9.04 5.77
CA LEU A 64 -1.55 -7.70 5.98
C LEU A 64 -0.52 -7.40 4.89
N LEU A 65 -0.77 -6.39 4.07
CA LEU A 65 0.28 -5.83 3.20
C LEU A 65 0.95 -4.69 3.94
N GLY A 66 2.16 -4.97 4.44
CA GLY A 66 2.96 -4.02 5.21
C GLY A 66 3.77 -3.05 4.34
N GLY A 67 4.09 -1.90 4.94
CA GLY A 67 5.12 -0.97 4.48
C GLY A 67 5.81 -0.31 5.67
N VAL A 68 6.87 0.46 5.41
CA VAL A 68 7.43 1.37 6.42
C VAL A 68 6.86 2.76 6.13
N THR A 69 6.07 3.29 7.06
CA THR A 69 5.63 4.68 7.00
C THR A 69 6.62 5.53 7.79
N TRP A 70 7.18 6.55 7.13
CA TRP A 70 8.10 7.51 7.73
C TRP A 70 7.33 8.81 8.01
N LEU A 71 7.25 9.19 9.28
CA LEU A 71 6.68 10.47 9.70
C LEU A 71 7.83 11.44 9.94
N VAL A 72 7.83 12.54 9.19
CA VAL A 72 8.88 13.57 9.27
C VAL A 72 8.25 14.88 9.76
N VAL A 73 8.77 15.40 10.88
CA VAL A 73 8.36 16.71 11.38
C VAL A 73 9.40 17.74 10.98
N ALA A 74 8.96 18.76 10.24
CA ALA A 74 9.79 19.88 9.82
C ALA A 74 9.14 21.21 10.24
N LYS A 75 9.93 22.07 10.89
CA LYS A 75 9.51 23.44 11.22
C LYS A 75 9.95 24.39 10.11
N ARG A 76 9.02 25.22 9.62
CA ARG A 76 9.34 26.30 8.67
C ARG A 76 9.99 27.45 9.43
N GLN A 77 11.23 27.78 9.10
CA GLN A 77 11.88 28.99 9.63
C GLN A 77 11.39 30.19 8.83
N LEU A 78 10.59 31.06 9.46
CA LEU A 78 10.30 32.37 8.89
C LEU A 78 11.53 33.25 9.13
N LEU A 79 12.27 33.55 8.07
CA LEU A 79 13.24 34.64 8.09
C LEU A 79 12.44 35.94 8.17
N LEU A 80 12.47 36.58 9.33
CA LEU A 80 12.04 37.97 9.46
C LEU A 80 13.13 38.81 8.80
N ASP A 81 12.89 39.27 7.58
CA ASP A 81 13.70 40.31 6.95
C ASP A 81 13.60 41.57 7.82
N THR A 82 14.57 41.72 8.71
CA THR A 82 14.72 42.92 9.54
C THR A 82 15.63 43.86 8.78
N HIS A 83 15.08 44.53 7.77
CA HIS A 83 15.70 45.73 7.22
C HIS A 83 15.33 46.90 8.13
N ALA A 84 16.27 47.23 9.02
CA ALA A 84 16.34 48.50 9.74
C ALA A 84 16.93 49.60 8.83
#